data_AF-A0A521FB00-F1
#
_entry.id   AF-A0A521FB00-F1
#
_cell.length_a   1.000
_cell.length_b   1.000
_cell.length_c   1.000
_cell.angle_alpha   90.00
_cell.angle_beta   90.00
_cell.angle_gamma   90.00
#
_symmetry.space_group_name_H-M   'P 1'
#
loop_
_entity.id
_entity.type
_entity.pdbx_description
1 polymer ?
#
loop_
_entity_poly.entity_id
_entity_poly.type
_entity_poly.pdbx_seq_one_letter_code
_entity_poly.pdbx_strand_id
1 'polypeptide(L)'
;MNPKEQIIETLKKWITQTNIISYDERIGLDCWDKELKELRDGTKKQIYVVSFSTRSKIGYDENGEINFFVDGMLCFAYFDAETLELLYIHKKAGYIEVDGSY
;
A
#
# COMPACT_ATOMS: atom_id res chain seq x y z
N MET A 1 -19.28 7.17 9.29
CA MET A 1 -18.39 6.51 8.31
C MET A 1 -17.45 5.61 9.09
N ASN A 2 -17.30 4.35 8.68
CA ASN A 2 -16.45 3.40 9.41
C ASN A 2 -14.97 3.81 9.25
N PRO A 3 -14.15 3.87 10.32
CA PRO A 3 -12.72 4.20 10.21
C PRO A 3 -11.99 3.43 9.10
N LYS A 4 -12.29 2.13 8.93
CA LYS A 4 -11.69 1.30 7.87
C LYS A 4 -12.03 1.78 6.46
N GLU A 5 -13.27 2.24 6.23
CA GLU A 5 -13.68 2.81 4.94
C GLU A 5 -12.94 4.12 4.68
N GLN A 6 -12.79 4.98 5.70
CA GLN A 6 -12.04 6.23 5.58
C GLN A 6 -10.59 5.97 5.22
N ILE A 7 -9.95 5.00 5.88
CA ILE A 7 -8.57 4.58 5.63
C ILE A 7 -8.40 4.09 4.18
N ILE A 8 -9.30 3.24 3.70
CA ILE A 8 -9.26 2.73 2.32
C ILE A 8 -9.38 3.88 1.32
N GLU A 9 -10.28 4.84 1.54
CA GLU A 9 -10.45 6.00 0.66
C GLU A 9 -9.24 6.96 0.73
N THR A 10 -8.66 7.16 1.91
CA THR A 10 -7.41 7.92 2.07
C THR A 10 -6.28 7.27 1.28
N LEU A 11 -6.13 5.94 1.36
CA LEU A 11 -5.10 5.22 0.61
C LEU A 11 -5.31 5.35 -0.90
N LYS A 12 -6.54 5.17 -1.40
CA LYS A 12 -6.84 5.34 -2.83
C LYS A 12 -6.52 6.74 -3.33
N LYS A 13 -6.87 7.77 -2.57
CA LYS A 13 -6.54 9.17 -2.89
C LYS A 13 -5.03 9.36 -2.96
N TRP A 14 -4.31 8.91 -1.95
CA TRP A 14 -2.85 9.03 -1.90
C TRP A 14 -2.17 8.32 -3.09
N ILE A 15 -2.60 7.07 -3.40
CA ILE A 15 -2.10 6.30 -4.54
C ILE A 15 -2.33 7.06 -5.86
N THR A 16 -3.52 7.63 -6.03
CA THR A 16 -3.89 8.38 -7.25
C THR A 16 -3.10 9.68 -7.37
N GLN A 17 -2.92 10.41 -6.26
CA GLN A 17 -2.25 11.70 -6.24
C GLN A 17 -0.73 11.59 -6.46
N THR A 18 -0.10 10.58 -5.87
CA THR A 18 1.35 10.40 -5.97
C THR A 18 1.76 9.64 -7.22
N ASN A 19 0.93 8.68 -7.67
CA ASN A 19 1.22 7.79 -8.81
C ASN A 19 2.56 7.01 -8.68
N ILE A 20 3.05 6.84 -7.44
CA ILE A 20 4.33 6.17 -7.15
C ILE A 20 4.17 4.65 -7.13
N ILE A 21 3.01 4.19 -6.67
CA ILE A 21 2.62 2.79 -6.62
C ILE A 21 1.21 2.65 -7.18
N SER A 22 0.87 1.45 -7.63
CA SER A 22 -0.51 1.10 -7.99
C SER A 22 -0.88 -0.20 -7.30
N TYR A 23 -2.18 -0.46 -7.17
CA TYR A 23 -2.71 -1.72 -6.64
C TYR A 23 -3.54 -2.46 -7.69
N ASP A 24 -3.64 -3.77 -7.56
CA ASP A 24 -4.54 -4.60 -8.36
C ASP A 24 -5.98 -4.46 -7.85
N GLU A 25 -6.79 -3.72 -8.60
CA GLU A 25 -8.20 -3.46 -8.27
C GLU A 25 -9.05 -4.74 -8.20
N ARG A 26 -8.62 -5.83 -8.86
CA ARG A 26 -9.32 -7.11 -8.80
C ARG A 26 -9.12 -7.82 -7.47
N ILE A 27 -7.99 -7.59 -6.81
CA ILE A 27 -7.69 -8.11 -5.47
C ILE A 27 -8.24 -7.14 -4.41
N GLY A 28 -8.06 -5.84 -4.63
CA GLY A 28 -8.56 -4.79 -3.76
C GLY A 28 -7.60 -4.43 -2.62
N LEU A 29 -8.16 -3.78 -1.60
CA LEU A 29 -7.48 -3.29 -0.41
C LEU A 29 -8.16 -3.92 0.82
N ASP A 30 -7.40 -4.59 1.67
CA ASP A 30 -7.92 -5.23 2.87
C ASP A 30 -7.41 -4.51 4.13
N CYS A 31 -8.33 -3.92 4.90
CA CYS A 31 -8.04 -3.18 6.12
C CYS A 31 -8.27 -4.06 7.37
N TRP A 32 -7.17 -4.37 8.05
CA TRP A 32 -7.19 -5.18 9.26
C TRP A 32 -7.80 -4.43 10.45
N ASP A 33 -8.10 -5.15 11.53
CA ASP A 33 -8.46 -4.52 12.79
C ASP A 33 -7.27 -3.78 13.38
N LYS A 34 -7.56 -2.78 14.23
CA LYS A 34 -6.49 -2.01 14.86
C LYS A 34 -5.66 -2.89 15.80
N GLU A 35 -4.35 -2.67 15.79
CA GLU A 35 -3.42 -3.37 16.67
C GLU A 35 -2.42 -2.40 17.32
N LEU A 36 -1.95 -2.73 18.52
CA LEU A 36 -0.80 -2.05 19.12
C LEU A 36 0.47 -2.60 18.47
N LYS A 37 1.21 -1.77 17.74
CA LYS A 37 2.45 -2.17 17.09
C LYS A 37 3.59 -1.24 17.46
N GLU A 38 4.80 -1.81 17.54
CA GLU A 38 6.03 -1.02 17.52
C GLU A 38 6.34 -0.64 16.07
N LEU A 39 6.40 0.65 15.81
CA LEU A 39 6.74 1.23 14.52
C LEU A 39 8.26 1.15 14.30
N ARG A 40 8.71 1.41 13.07
CA ARG A 40 10.12 1.34 12.68
C ARG A 40 11.05 2.30 13.44
N ASP A 41 10.51 3.37 14.00
CA ASP A 41 11.22 4.36 14.82
C ASP A 41 11.31 3.94 16.30
N GLY A 42 10.77 2.77 16.66
CA GLY A 42 10.66 2.26 18.03
C GLY A 42 9.44 2.76 18.80
N THR A 43 8.61 3.63 18.20
CA THR A 43 7.41 4.16 18.85
C THR A 43 6.32 3.09 18.87
N LYS A 44 5.71 2.83 20.04
CA LYS A 44 4.53 1.96 20.15
C LYS A 44 3.26 2.77 19.96
N LYS A 45 2.46 2.42 18.95
CA LYS A 45 1.20 3.10 18.63
C LYS A 45 0.10 2.14 18.22
N GLN A 46 -1.14 2.53 18.47
CA GLN A 46 -2.31 1.87 17.87
C GLN A 46 -2.37 2.24 16.40
N ILE A 47 -2.44 1.25 15.53
CA ILE A 47 -2.44 1.45 14.09
C ILE A 47 -3.51 0.62 13.40
N TYR A 48 -3.86 1.03 12.19
CA TYR A 48 -4.49 0.15 11.20
C TYR A 48 -3.47 -0.25 10.14
N VAL A 49 -3.60 -1.46 9.60
CA VAL A 49 -2.79 -1.94 8.49
C VAL A 49 -3.71 -2.26 7.32
N VAL A 50 -3.38 -1.73 6.15
CA VAL A 50 -4.03 -2.10 4.89
C VAL A 50 -3.08 -2.92 4.05
N SER A 51 -3.46 -4.16 3.75
CA SER A 51 -2.70 -5.02 2.86
C SER A 51 -3.25 -4.94 1.43
N PHE A 52 -2.35 -4.94 0.44
CA PHE A 52 -2.70 -4.92 -0.97
C PHE A 52 -1.56 -5.41 -1.86
N SER A 53 -1.89 -5.87 -3.06
CA SER A 53 -0.91 -6.29 -4.06
C SER A 53 -0.78 -5.25 -5.16
N THR A 54 0.45 -4.97 -5.61
CA THR A 54 0.65 -4.18 -6.83
C THR A 54 0.22 -4.95 -8.07
N ARG A 55 -0.10 -4.25 -9.16
CA ARG A 55 -0.42 -4.90 -10.44
C ARG A 55 0.78 -5.66 -10.99
N SER A 56 0.58 -6.92 -11.37
CA SER A 56 1.56 -7.66 -12.18
C SER A 56 1.69 -6.98 -13.55
N LYS A 57 2.89 -7.03 -14.13
CA LYS A 57 3.16 -6.51 -15.47
C LYS A 57 3.68 -7.62 -16.38
N ILE A 58 3.07 -7.75 -17.54
CA ILE A 58 3.53 -8.62 -18.62
C ILE A 58 4.04 -7.69 -19.72
N GLY A 59 5.29 -7.88 -20.13
CA GLY A 59 5.88 -7.21 -21.28
C GLY A 59 5.89 -8.13 -22.48
N TYR A 60 5.49 -7.59 -23.63
CA TYR A 60 5.51 -8.30 -24.90
C TYR A 60 6.61 -7.70 -25.79
N ASP A 61 7.22 -8.54 -26.64
CA ASP A 61 8.14 -8.07 -27.68
C ASP A 61 7.39 -7.53 -28.91
N GLU A 62 8.13 -7.15 -29.95
CA GLU A 62 7.59 -6.63 -31.21
C GLU A 62 6.75 -7.65 -32.00
N ASN A 63 6.91 -8.95 -31.71
CA ASN A 63 6.15 -10.04 -32.33
C ASN A 63 4.92 -10.43 -31.49
N GLY A 64 4.70 -9.79 -30.35
CA GLY A 64 3.60 -10.10 -29.43
C GLY A 64 3.88 -11.32 -28.52
N GLU A 65 5.12 -11.80 -28.46
CA GLU A 65 5.53 -12.86 -27.54
C GLU A 65 5.88 -12.28 -26.17
N ILE A 66 5.67 -13.06 -25.09
CA ILE A 66 5.99 -12.61 -23.73
C ILE A 66 7.52 -12.52 -23.59
N ASN A 67 8.01 -11.31 -23.36
CA ASN A 67 9.42 -11.02 -23.13
C ASN A 67 9.76 -10.96 -21.62
N PHE A 68 8.84 -10.46 -20.80
CA PHE A 68 9.03 -10.47 -19.35
C PHE A 68 7.73 -10.53 -18.55
N PHE A 69 7.85 -11.03 -17.32
CA PHE A 69 6.79 -11.02 -16.31
C PHE A 69 7.34 -10.47 -15.00
N VAL A 70 6.66 -9.47 -14.44
CA VAL A 70 6.91 -8.95 -13.10
C VAL A 70 5.67 -9.22 -12.27
N ASP A 71 5.83 -10.06 -11.25
CA ASP A 71 4.71 -10.39 -10.37
C ASP A 71 4.30 -9.20 -9.49
N GLY A 72 3.04 -9.20 -9.09
CA GLY A 72 2.52 -8.25 -8.12
C GLY A 72 3.21 -8.41 -6.78
N MET A 73 3.53 -7.31 -6.12
CA MET A 73 4.20 -7.31 -4.83
C MET A 73 3.21 -6.98 -3.72
N LEU A 74 3.21 -7.79 -2.66
CA LEU A 74 2.45 -7.50 -1.45
C LEU A 74 3.03 -6.29 -0.73
N CYS A 75 2.14 -5.37 -0.37
CA CYS A 75 2.43 -4.11 0.30
C CYS A 75 1.52 -3.96 1.53
N PHE A 76 2.00 -3.19 2.51
CA PHE A 76 1.31 -2.91 3.75
C PHE A 76 1.36 -1.40 4.03
N ALA A 77 0.21 -0.73 3.96
CA ALA A 77 0.10 0.67 4.35
C ALA A 77 -0.27 0.78 5.82
N TYR A 78 0.50 1.57 6.58
CA TYR A 78 0.36 1.75 8.01
C TYR A 78 -0.34 3.08 8.27
N PHE A 79 -1.41 3.04 9.05
CA PHE A 79 -2.22 4.20 9.39
C PHE A 79 -2.27 4.42 10.89
N ASP A 80 -2.25 5.68 11.28
CA ASP A 80 -2.51 6.09 12.65
C ASP A 80 -3.94 5.76 13.06
N ALA A 81 -4.15 5.04 14.18
CA ALA A 81 -5.52 4.71 14.59
C ALA A 81 -6.29 5.90 15.20
N GLU A 82 -5.59 6.95 15.62
CA GLU A 82 -6.20 8.16 16.19
C GLU A 82 -6.52 9.18 15.10
N THR A 83 -5.56 9.47 14.20
CA THR A 83 -5.73 10.49 13.16
C THR A 83 -6.24 9.92 11.83
N LEU A 84 -6.15 8.60 11.63
CA LEU A 84 -6.45 7.91 10.36
C LEU A 84 -5.55 8.37 9.19
N GLU A 85 -4.42 9.00 9.51
CA GLU A 85 -3.44 9.45 8.52
C GLU A 85 -2.49 8.32 8.13
N LEU A 86 -2.08 8.34 6.87
CA LEU A 86 -1.06 7.43 6.36
C LEU A 86 0.29 7.77 7.03
N LEU A 87 0.94 6.77 7.60
CA LEU A 87 2.27 6.91 8.19
C LEU A 87 3.37 6.57 7.18
N TYR A 88 3.25 5.41 6.52
CA TYR A 88 4.15 4.94 5.47
C TYR A 88 3.57 3.69 4.80
N ILE A 89 4.15 3.29 3.67
CA ILE A 89 3.88 2.01 3.01
C ILE A 89 5.13 1.14 3.08
N HIS A 90 5.02 -0.07 3.62
CA HIS A 90 6.07 -1.06 3.62
C HIS A 90 5.87 -2.05 2.46
N LYS A 91 6.96 -2.32 1.73
CA LYS A 91 7.04 -3.31 0.67
C LYS A 91 8.32 -4.14 0.82
N LYS A 92 8.45 -5.22 0.04
CA LYS A 92 9.65 -6.08 0.06
C LYS A 92 10.97 -5.31 -0.10
N ALA A 93 10.97 -4.25 -0.91
CA ALA A 93 12.16 -3.46 -1.21
C ALA A 93 12.41 -2.27 -0.26
N GLY A 94 11.64 -2.13 0.83
CA GLY A 94 11.79 -1.04 1.80
C GLY A 94 10.50 -0.28 2.07
N TYR A 95 10.62 0.98 2.43
CA TYR A 95 9.50 1.84 2.82
C TYR A 95 9.22 2.89 1.75
N ILE A 96 8.02 3.44 1.79
CA ILE A 96 7.62 4.61 1.03
C ILE A 96 7.02 5.59 2.03
N GLU A 97 7.61 6.77 2.10
CA GLU A 97 7.14 7.85 2.95
C GLU A 97 5.86 8.46 2.40
N VAL A 98 5.16 9.25 3.22
CA VAL A 98 3.92 9.94 2.83
C VAL A 98 4.14 10.92 1.68
N ASP A 99 5.33 11.52 1.57
CA ASP A 99 5.71 12.38 0.45
C ASP A 99 6.13 11.61 -0.81
N GLY A 100 6.24 10.28 -0.70
CA GLY A 100 6.62 9.40 -1.80
C GLY A 100 8.11 9.02 -1.87
N SER A 101 8.94 9.54 -0.97
CA SER A 101 10.36 9.17 -0.91
C SER A 101 10.57 7.72 -0.41
N TYR A 102 11.76 7.17 -0.67
CA TYR A 102 12.15 5.78 -0.36
C TYR A 102 13.19 5.70 0.77
#